data_AF-A0A5D3ADS3-F1
#
_entry.id   AF-A0A5D3ADS3-F1
#
_cell.length_a   1.000
_cell.length_b   1.000
_cell.length_c   1.000
_cell.angle_alpha   90.00
_cell.angle_beta   90.00
_cell.angle_gamma   90.00
#
_symmetry.space_group_name_H-M   'P 1'
#
loop_
_entity.id
_entity.type
_entity.pdbx_description
1 polymer ?
#
loop_
_entity_poly.entity_id
_entity_poly.type
_entity_poly.pdbx_seq_one_letter_code
_entity_poly.pdbx_strand_id
1 'polypeptide(L)'
;MEIFATVLTITDIERRLSVSNGCLLLQALSHFNGCHGRIVLNVKDDEGTFWNFRCLIRTERYGPKLVIVSGWIDFVGTKDLRQGDIVVLYREEDVIAGMEYKIEVKKKNSFSSLNRIKGSLGLN
;
A
#
# COMPACT_ATOMS: atom_id res chain seq x y z
N MET A 1 -11.50 1.40 6.48
CA MET A 1 -10.46 1.85 7.44
C MET A 1 -9.11 1.93 6.72
N GLU A 2 -8.40 3.05 6.83
CA GLU A 2 -7.00 3.11 6.36
C GLU A 2 -6.11 2.26 7.28
N ILE A 3 -5.29 1.40 6.66
CA ILE A 3 -4.34 0.56 7.39
C ILE A 3 -2.96 1.23 7.43
N PHE A 4 -2.51 1.76 6.29
CA PHE A 4 -1.31 2.58 6.23
C PHE A 4 -1.33 3.47 4.98
N ALA A 5 -0.61 4.59 5.08
CA ALA A 5 -0.19 5.42 3.96
C ALA A 5 1.34 5.59 4.01
N THR A 6 2.01 5.55 2.86
CA THR A 6 3.45 5.76 2.80
C THR A 6 3.87 6.49 1.52
N VAL A 7 4.83 7.40 1.66
CA VAL A 7 5.49 8.06 0.55
C VAL A 7 6.60 7.15 0.06
N LEU A 8 6.58 6.80 -1.23
CA LEU A 8 7.53 5.86 -1.80
C LEU A 8 8.93 6.47 -1.90
N THR A 9 9.89 5.78 -1.30
CA THR A 9 11.32 6.07 -1.45
C THR A 9 11.89 5.38 -2.68
N ILE A 10 13.12 5.74 -3.06
CA ILE A 10 13.82 5.04 -4.15
C ILE A 10 13.98 3.54 -3.89
N THR A 11 14.16 3.15 -2.61
CA THR A 11 14.24 1.72 -2.24
C THR A 11 12.91 1.00 -2.46
N ASP A 12 11.80 1.68 -2.24
CA ASP A 12 10.48 1.09 -2.49
C ASP A 12 10.27 0.89 -4.00
N ILE A 13 10.68 1.84 -4.84
CA ILE A 13 10.57 1.73 -6.29
C ILE A 13 11.46 0.61 -6.85
N GLU A 14 12.71 0.53 -6.41
CA GLU A 14 13.70 -0.36 -7.03
C GLU A 14 13.71 -1.78 -6.46
N ARG A 15 13.22 -1.99 -5.23
CA ARG A 15 13.42 -3.26 -4.52
C ARG A 15 12.16 -3.84 -3.92
N ARG A 16 11.59 -3.17 -2.92
CA ARG A 16 10.48 -3.71 -2.12
C ARG A 16 9.87 -2.64 -1.23
N LEU A 17 8.56 -2.74 -1.00
CA LEU A 17 7.89 -1.95 0.01
C LEU A 17 8.15 -2.51 1.41
N SER A 18 8.55 -1.63 2.32
CA SER A 18 8.76 -1.94 3.73
C SER A 18 7.98 -0.98 4.64
N VAL A 19 7.05 -1.51 5.43
CA VAL A 19 6.16 -0.70 6.29
C VAL A 19 6.48 -0.96 7.75
N SER A 20 7.10 0.03 8.41
CA SER A 20 7.57 -0.06 9.80
C SER A 20 6.48 0.20 10.85
N ASN A 21 5.37 0.86 10.49
CA ASN A 21 4.24 1.13 11.38
C ASN A 21 3.04 0.20 11.10
N GLY A 22 3.32 -1.01 10.65
CA GLY A 22 2.30 -1.98 10.25
C GLY A 22 1.49 -2.57 11.41
N CYS A 23 1.43 -1.98 12.61
CA CYS A 23 0.72 -2.57 13.75
C CYS A 23 -0.77 -2.82 13.46
N LEU A 24 -1.44 -1.90 12.74
CA LEU A 24 -2.83 -2.09 12.29
C LEU A 24 -2.94 -3.18 11.22
N LEU A 25 -1.95 -3.26 10.33
CA LEU A 25 -1.88 -4.34 9.35
C LEU A 25 -1.61 -5.68 10.03
N LEU A 26 -0.78 -5.72 11.06
CA LEU A 26 -0.48 -6.92 11.85
C LEU A 26 -1.71 -7.39 12.63
N GLN A 27 -2.47 -6.46 13.20
CA GLN A 27 -3.76 -6.74 13.83
C GLN A 27 -4.79 -7.22 12.79
N ALA A 28 -4.92 -6.55 11.64
CA ALA A 28 -5.79 -7.00 10.56
C ALA A 28 -5.38 -8.39 10.03
N LEU A 29 -4.07 -8.67 9.99
CA LEU A 29 -3.49 -9.94 9.57
C LEU A 29 -3.38 -10.96 10.71
N SER A 30 -3.72 -10.63 11.95
CA SER A 30 -3.67 -11.56 13.09
C SER A 30 -4.70 -12.69 12.96
N HIS A 31 -5.71 -12.53 12.10
CA HIS A 31 -6.61 -13.60 11.67
C HIS A 31 -5.88 -14.71 10.88
N PHE A 32 -4.72 -14.43 10.30
CA PHE A 32 -3.85 -15.44 9.67
C PHE A 32 -3.04 -16.14 10.77
N ASN A 33 -3.73 -16.96 11.57
CA ASN A 33 -3.18 -17.75 12.68
C ASN A 33 -1.90 -18.52 12.26
N GLY A 34 -0.82 -18.31 13.01
CA GLY A 34 0.20 -19.34 13.27
C GLY A 34 1.36 -19.51 12.27
N CYS A 35 1.34 -18.90 11.08
CA CYS A 35 2.45 -19.05 10.13
C CYS A 35 3.42 -17.88 10.21
N HIS A 36 4.43 -18.02 11.06
CA HIS A 36 5.67 -17.25 10.94
C HIS A 36 6.24 -17.42 9.52
N GLY A 37 6.02 -16.45 8.65
CA GLY A 37 6.93 -16.24 7.52
C GLY A 37 6.33 -15.92 6.16
N ARG A 38 5.01 -16.08 5.91
CA ARG A 38 4.48 -15.76 4.58
C ARG A 38 2.96 -15.60 4.58
N ILE A 39 2.50 -14.39 4.28
CA ILE A 39 1.09 -14.05 4.09
C ILE A 39 0.90 -13.69 2.62
N VAL A 40 -0.20 -14.11 2.00
CA VAL A 40 -0.61 -13.59 0.70
C VAL A 40 -1.74 -12.59 0.94
N LEU A 41 -1.47 -11.33 0.64
CA LEU A 41 -2.43 -10.24 0.71
C LEU A 41 -2.97 -10.01 -0.70
N ASN A 42 -4.24 -10.34 -0.91
CA ASN A 42 -4.96 -10.01 -2.13
C ASN A 42 -5.60 -8.63 -1.95
N VAL A 43 -5.26 -7.67 -2.80
CA VAL A 43 -5.78 -6.30 -2.75
C VAL A 43 -6.38 -5.90 -4.08
N LYS A 44 -7.48 -5.15 -4.04
CA LYS A 44 -8.11 -4.58 -5.23
C LYS A 44 -7.66 -3.14 -5.41
N ASP A 45 -7.23 -2.75 -6.60
CA ASP A 45 -6.97 -1.35 -6.91
C ASP A 45 -8.23 -0.59 -7.33
N ASP A 46 -8.08 0.70 -7.58
CA ASP A 46 -9.13 1.63 -8.02
C ASP A 46 -9.69 1.31 -9.41
N GLU A 47 -8.90 0.65 -10.27
CA GLU A 47 -9.32 0.13 -11.57
C GLU A 47 -10.06 -1.23 -11.45
N GLY A 48 -10.12 -1.79 -10.25
CA GLY A 48 -10.76 -3.06 -9.96
C GLY A 48 -9.89 -4.30 -10.23
N THR A 49 -8.61 -4.11 -10.53
CA THR A 49 -7.63 -5.17 -10.72
C THR A 49 -7.16 -5.72 -9.37
N PHE A 50 -7.05 -7.04 -9.27
CA PHE A 50 -6.55 -7.71 -8.08
C PHE A 50 -5.04 -7.94 -8.15
N TRP A 51 -4.36 -7.60 -7.06
CA TRP A 51 -2.92 -7.73 -6.87
C TRP A 51 -2.62 -8.67 -5.70
N ASN A 52 -1.81 -9.69 -5.96
CA ASN A 52 -1.40 -10.66 -4.95
C ASN A 52 -0.02 -10.32 -4.43
N PHE A 53 0.03 -9.70 -3.26
CA PHE A 53 1.28 -9.37 -2.58
C PHE A 53 1.67 -10.47 -1.61
N ARG A 54 2.89 -10.96 -1.76
CA ARG A 54 3.44 -11.87 -0.76
C ARG A 54 4.18 -11.05 0.30
N CYS A 55 3.76 -11.21 1.54
CA CYS A 55 4.23 -10.42 2.67
C CYS A 55 5.00 -11.30 3.67
N LEU A 56 6.04 -10.72 4.26
CA LEU A 56 6.79 -11.26 5.39
C LEU A 56 6.65 -10.31 6.57
N ILE A 57 6.31 -10.85 7.73
CA ILE A 57 6.40 -10.13 9.00
C ILE A 57 7.78 -10.43 9.58
N ARG A 58 8.60 -9.39 9.76
CA ARG A 58 9.89 -9.48 10.44
C ARG A 58 9.77 -8.89 11.83
N THR A 59 10.19 -9.63 12.84
CA THR A 59 10.37 -9.08 14.19
C THR A 59 11.71 -8.35 14.23
N GLU A 60 11.69 -7.02 14.42
CA GLU A 60 12.90 -6.21 14.57
C GLU A 60 12.96 -5.59 15.98
N ARG A 61 14.13 -5.07 16.37
CA ARG A 61 14.37 -4.47 17.69
C ARG A 61 13.36 -3.36 18.04
N TYR A 62 12.86 -2.65 17.03
CA TYR A 62 11.95 -1.51 17.18
C TYR A 62 10.48 -1.86 16.88
N GLY A 63 10.15 -3.14 16.73
CA GLY A 63 8.80 -3.62 16.45
C GLY A 63 8.71 -4.48 15.18
N PRO A 64 7.52 -5.06 14.92
CA PRO A 64 7.29 -5.85 13.73
C PRO A 64 7.23 -4.96 12.48
N LYS A 65 7.86 -5.44 11.41
CA LYS A 65 7.93 -4.77 10.12
C LYS A 65 7.33 -5.66 9.05
N LEU A 66 6.39 -5.12 8.27
CA LEU A 66 5.89 -5.83 7.09
C LEU A 66 6.80 -5.53 5.90
N VAL A 67 7.17 -6.58 5.17
CA VAL A 67 7.92 -6.48 3.93
C VAL A 67 7.14 -7.18 2.83
N ILE A 68 6.84 -6.49 1.74
CA ILE A 68 6.29 -7.13 0.55
C ILE A 68 7.46 -7.72 -0.25
N VAL A 69 7.52 -9.05 -0.32
CA VAL A 69 8.62 -9.80 -0.94
C VAL A 69 8.32 -10.29 -2.36
N SER A 70 7.07 -10.16 -2.84
CA SER A 70 6.67 -10.56 -4.19
C SER A 70 5.48 -9.75 -4.68
N GLY A 71 5.41 -9.50 -6.00
CA GLY A 71 4.33 -8.78 -6.68
C GLY A 71 4.46 -7.26 -6.65
N TRP A 72 5.27 -6.71 -5.74
CA TRP A 72 5.43 -5.26 -5.60
C TRP A 72 6.10 -4.59 -6.81
N ILE A 73 7.18 -5.15 -7.35
CA ILE A 73 7.88 -4.54 -8.48
C ILE A 73 7.04 -4.59 -9.76
N ASP A 74 6.26 -5.66 -9.95
CA ASP A 74 5.31 -5.76 -11.07
C ASP A 74 4.23 -4.68 -10.95
N PHE A 75 3.72 -4.44 -9.74
CA PHE A 75 2.79 -3.35 -9.44
C PHE A 75 3.41 -1.98 -9.70
N VAL A 76 4.65 -1.73 -9.25
CA VAL A 76 5.40 -0.49 -9.51
C VAL A 76 5.50 -0.21 -11.00
N GLY A 77 5.91 -1.22 -11.79
CA GLY A 77 6.05 -1.08 -13.24
C GLY A 77 4.71 -0.84 -13.94
N THR A 78 3.68 -1.61 -13.57
CA THR A 78 2.35 -1.53 -14.20
C THR A 78 1.67 -0.20 -13.91
N LYS A 79 1.80 0.31 -12.68
CA LYS A 79 1.20 1.59 -12.27
C LYS A 79 2.12 2.80 -12.52
N ASP A 80 3.26 2.63 -13.18
CA ASP A 80 4.30 3.67 -13.40
C ASP A 80 4.61 4.46 -12.10
N LEU A 81 4.82 3.76 -10.98
CA LEU A 81 5.07 4.40 -9.69
C LEU A 81 6.45 5.05 -9.66
N ARG A 82 6.53 6.23 -9.05
CA ARG A 82 7.77 7.00 -8.93
C ARG A 82 8.05 7.40 -7.49
N GLN A 83 9.31 7.73 -7.22
CA GLN A 83 9.72 8.26 -5.93
C GLN A 83 8.88 9.49 -5.56
N GLY A 84 8.30 9.48 -4.36
CA GLY A 84 7.44 10.52 -3.84
C GLY A 84 5.95 10.35 -4.15
N ASP A 85 5.56 9.36 -4.96
CA ASP A 85 4.16 8.92 -5.01
C ASP A 85 3.74 8.36 -3.63
N ILE A 86 2.45 8.40 -3.33
CA ILE A 86 1.90 7.87 -2.08
C ILE A 86 1.09 6.62 -2.40
N VAL A 87 1.29 5.58 -1.60
CA VAL A 87 0.46 4.38 -1.62
C VAL A 87 -0.29 4.28 -0.32
N VAL A 88 -1.60 4.03 -0.43
CA VAL A 88 -2.49 3.85 0.72
C VAL A 88 -3.14 2.48 0.62
N LEU A 89 -3.14 1.75 1.73
CA LEU A 89 -3.83 0.48 1.86
C LEU A 89 -5.01 0.63 2.81
N TYR A 90 -6.17 0.14 2.38
CA TYR A 90 -7.41 0.15 3.12
C TYR A 90 -7.88 -1.28 3.45
N ARG A 91 -8.57 -1.42 4.57
CA ARG A 91 -9.39 -2.57 4.96
C ARG A 91 -10.85 -2.13 4.93
N GLU A 92 -11.69 -2.91 4.29
CA GLU A 92 -13.14 -2.80 4.39
C GLU A 92 -13.68 -4.13 4.92
N GLU A 93 -14.70 -4.04 5.77
CA GLU A 93 -15.35 -5.21 6.35
C GLU A 93 -16.77 -5.23 5.79
N ASP A 94 -17.03 -6.19 4.93
CA ASP A 94 -18.34 -6.43 4.36
C ASP A 94 -19.02 -7.55 5.14
N VAL A 95 -20.29 -7.34 5.48
CA VAL A 95 -21.08 -8.27 6.29
C VAL A 95 -21.30 -9.61 5.58
N ILE A 96 -21.26 -9.64 4.25
CA ILE A 96 -21.55 -10.80 3.40
C ILE A 96 -20.26 -11.38 2.79
N ALA A 97 -19.38 -10.54 2.26
CA ALA A 97 -18.15 -10.96 1.59
C ALA A 97 -16.95 -11.14 2.53
N GLY A 98 -17.05 -10.67 3.78
CA GLY A 98 -15.97 -10.70 4.76
C GLY A 98 -15.00 -9.53 4.60
N MET A 99 -13.73 -9.73 4.96
CA MET A 99 -12.72 -8.67 4.89
C MET A 99 -12.16 -8.51 3.48
N GLU A 100 -12.26 -7.29 2.93
CA GLU A 100 -11.64 -6.89 1.67
C GLU A 100 -10.49 -5.90 1.91
N TYR A 101 -9.46 -5.98 1.07
CA TYR A 101 -8.34 -5.04 1.07
C TYR A 101 -8.28 -4.28 -0.24
N LYS A 102 -8.03 -2.98 -0.15
CA LYS A 102 -7.90 -2.10 -1.31
C LYS A 102 -6.60 -1.31 -1.28
N ILE A 103 -6.05 -1.03 -2.45
CA ILE A 103 -4.83 -0.23 -2.61
C ILE A 103 -5.11 0.98 -3.53
N GLU A 104 -4.66 2.15 -3.11
CA GLU A 104 -4.78 3.39 -3.88
C GLU A 104 -3.39 4.00 -4.09
N VAL A 105 -3.18 4.59 -5.28
CA VAL A 105 -1.96 5.31 -5.65
C VAL A 105 -2.29 6.78 -5.84
N LYS A 106 -1.61 7.65 -5.11
CA LYS A 106 -1.70 9.11 -5.27
C LYS A 106 -0.40 9.62 -5.85
N LYS A 107 -0.42 10.02 -7.14
CA LYS A 107 0.78 10.52 -7.81
C LYS A 107 1.22 11.86 -7.24
N LYS A 108 2.53 12.02 -7.02
CA LYS A 108 3.14 13.27 -6.54
C LYS A 108 2.73 14.47 -7.41
N ASN A 109 2.70 14.25 -8.73
CA ASN A 109 2.45 15.31 -9.70
C ASN A 109 0.97 15.71 -9.83
N SER A 110 0.02 14.87 -9.42
CA SER A 110 -1.41 15.21 -9.46
C SER A 110 -1.74 16.43 -8.61
N PHE A 111 -1.09 16.56 -7.45
CA PHE A 111 -1.23 17.73 -6.58
C PHE A 111 -0.63 19.00 -7.20
N SER A 112 0.50 18.87 -7.90
CA SER A 112 1.17 20.00 -8.57
C SER A 112 0.40 20.50 -9.81
N SER A 113 -0.28 19.60 -10.53
CA SER A 113 -1.09 19.95 -11.70
C SER A 113 -2.42 20.59 -11.29
N LEU A 114 -3.07 20.09 -10.24
CA LEU A 114 -4.29 20.69 -9.70
C LEU A 114 -4.05 22.11 -9.15
N ASN A 115 -2.95 22.33 -8.43
CA ASN A 115 -2.61 23.67 -7.93
C ASN A 115 -2.27 24.65 -9.08
N ARG A 116 -1.67 24.15 -10.16
CA ARG A 116 -1.39 24.95 -11.36
C ARG A 116 -2.67 25.33 -12.11
N ILE A 117 -3.63 24.41 -12.22
CA ILE A 117 -4.94 24.66 -12.83
C ILE A 117 -5.76 25.64 -11.96
N LYS A 118 -5.79 25.46 -10.64
CA LYS A 118 -6.47 26.39 -9.71
C LYS A 118 -5.88 27.80 -9.79
N GLY A 119 -4.55 27.92 -9.80
CA GLY A 119 -3.86 29.20 -9.98
C GLY A 119 -4.10 29.84 -11.37
N SER A 120 -4.24 29.03 -12.42
CA SER A 120 -4.58 29.49 -13.77
C SER A 120 -6.04 29.93 -13.92
N LEU A 121 -6.95 29.41 -13.10
CA LEU A 121 -8.38 29.72 -13.12
C LEU A 121 -8.78 30.78 -12.07
N GLY A 122 -7.84 31.26 -11.26
CA GLY A 122 -8.11 32.23 -10.20
C GLY A 122 -9.05 31.71 -9.10
N LEU A 123 -9.21 30.39 -8.99
CA LEU A 123 -10.05 29.75 -8.00
C LEU A 123 -9.19 29.41 -6.78
N ASN A 124 -9.29 30.22 -5.73
CA ASN A 124 -8.73 29.95 -4.41
C ASN A 124 -9.66 29.03 -3.60
#